data_AF-A0A9D1VAA2-F1
#
_entry.id   AF-A0A9D1VAA2-F1
#
_cell.length_a   1.000
_cell.length_b   1.000
_cell.length_c   1.000
_cell.angle_alpha   90.00
_cell.angle_beta   90.00
_cell.angle_gamma   90.00
#
_symmetry.space_group_name_H-M   'P 1'
#
loop_
_entity.id
_entity.type
_entity.pdbx_description
1 polymer ?
#
loop_
_entity_poly.entity_id
_entity_poly.type
_entity_poly.pdbx_seq_one_letter_code
_entity_poly.pdbx_strand_id
1 'polypeptide(L)'
;MSAPGLLSRAQLRTSYLDEGSLPLTAESARELINPVRGMARAWRLLLSLVVLLPLSVVAVFALMIQIYHARPVVELASFWLSVPVWHTLLGGFVLLVCLLRRELRAVLLFLYVVGHELTHAVAALLCLGKVRRFRVGLDGGFIETNKANFFIALSPYFVPIWMLLWLLIFWLINEFHPSDEVQICLYTGFGFWCCFHIYWTLWVIPREQPDMIENGVLFSSLLIFLLNMGMLIAVLAFFGIITAEGYCSDFLYAARRMMHTFADVGELLRRSL
;
A
#
# COMPACT_ATOMS: atom_id res chain seq x y z
N MET A 1 29.25 4.76 22.85
CA MET A 1 28.45 5.78 22.15
C MET A 1 28.16 5.26 20.74
N SER A 2 27.04 4.56 20.56
CA SER A 2 26.61 4.07 19.25
C SER A 2 26.08 5.25 18.43
N ALA A 3 26.65 5.49 17.25
CA ALA A 3 26.07 6.39 16.28
C ALA A 3 24.60 5.99 16.03
N PRO A 4 23.64 6.92 15.98
CA PRO A 4 22.28 6.59 15.59
C PRO A 4 22.34 5.93 14.22
N GLY A 5 21.89 4.68 14.12
CA GLY A 5 21.92 3.92 12.89
C GLY A 5 21.18 4.67 11.79
N LEU A 6 21.67 4.61 10.55
CA LEU A 6 21.10 5.25 9.35
C LEU A 6 19.56 5.18 9.27
N LEU A 7 18.96 4.10 9.80
CA LEU A 7 17.51 3.86 9.84
C LEU A 7 16.72 4.74 10.82
N SER A 8 17.37 5.42 11.77
CA SER A 8 16.69 6.33 12.72
C SER A 8 16.58 7.76 12.22
N ARG A 9 17.27 8.12 11.12
CA ARG A 9 17.38 9.49 10.61
C ARG A 9 16.65 9.74 9.28
N ALA A 10 16.23 8.69 8.58
CA ALA A 10 15.45 8.85 7.36
C ALA A 10 14.03 9.36 7.70
N GLN A 11 13.85 10.68 7.67
CA GLN A 11 12.56 11.34 7.66
C GLN A 11 12.26 11.75 6.22
N LEU A 12 11.26 11.12 5.59
CA LEU A 12 10.75 11.59 4.31
C LEU A 12 9.95 12.86 4.59
N ARG A 13 10.39 13.99 4.02
CA ARG A 13 9.78 15.30 4.24
C ARG A 13 9.18 15.78 2.93
N THR A 14 7.89 15.55 2.74
CA THR A 14 7.12 16.18 1.66
C THR A 14 6.80 17.62 2.06
N SER A 15 7.46 18.60 1.45
CA SER A 15 7.15 20.02 1.65
C SER A 15 6.24 20.52 0.53
N TYR A 16 4.95 20.71 0.85
CA TYR A 16 4.00 21.34 -0.06
C TYR A 16 4.16 22.87 -0.02
N LEU A 17 4.46 23.51 -1.15
CA LEU A 17 4.44 24.97 -1.28
C LEU A 17 2.99 25.44 -1.45
N ASP A 18 2.55 26.28 -0.52
CA ASP A 18 1.32 27.05 -0.60
C ASP A 18 1.60 28.32 -1.43
N GLU A 19 1.44 28.24 -2.75
CA GLU A 19 1.55 29.43 -3.63
C GLU A 19 0.16 30.02 -3.90
N GLY A 20 -0.10 31.18 -3.28
CA GLY A 20 -1.02 32.18 -3.81
C GLY A 20 -2.30 32.39 -3.01
N SER A 21 -2.23 33.16 -1.93
CA SER A 21 -3.37 33.98 -1.49
C SER A 21 -2.91 35.37 -1.04
N LEU A 22 -3.68 36.38 -1.45
CA LEU A 22 -3.62 37.78 -1.01
C LEU A 22 -3.49 37.89 0.52
N PRO A 23 -2.98 39.01 1.09
CA PRO A 23 -2.59 39.08 2.49
C PRO A 23 -3.81 39.15 3.41
N LEU A 24 -4.45 38.01 3.65
CA LEU A 24 -4.95 37.69 4.99
C LEU A 24 -3.72 37.59 5.88
N THR A 25 -3.72 38.27 7.02
CA THR A 25 -2.63 38.11 7.99
C THR A 25 -2.45 36.63 8.26
N ALA A 26 -1.20 36.14 8.32
CA ALA A 26 -0.93 34.71 8.50
C ALA A 26 -1.66 34.11 9.72
N GLU A 27 -1.99 34.96 10.70
CA GLU A 27 -2.82 34.66 11.86
C GLU A 27 -4.30 34.42 11.51
N SER A 28 -4.94 35.32 10.77
CA SER A 28 -6.34 35.15 10.30
C SER A 28 -6.51 33.96 9.35
N ALA A 29 -5.53 33.71 8.48
CA ALA A 29 -5.50 32.50 7.65
C ALA A 29 -5.37 31.23 8.51
N ARG A 30 -4.50 31.23 9.52
CA ARG A 30 -4.35 30.09 10.47
C ARG A 30 -5.61 29.85 11.30
N GLU A 31 -6.28 30.90 11.77
CA GLU A 31 -7.54 30.79 12.52
C GLU A 31 -8.67 30.19 11.69
N LEU A 32 -8.74 30.50 10.39
CA LEU A 32 -9.75 29.91 9.50
C LEU A 32 -9.38 28.48 9.05
N ILE A 33 -8.10 28.20 8.85
CA ILE A 33 -7.60 26.90 8.36
C ILE A 33 -7.69 25.81 9.44
N ASN A 34 -7.44 26.13 10.70
CA ASN A 34 -7.46 25.18 11.82
C ASN A 34 -8.81 24.45 12.01
N PRO A 35 -9.99 25.12 12.05
CA PRO A 35 -11.28 24.45 12.19
C PRO A 35 -11.66 23.64 10.95
N VAL A 36 -11.34 24.12 9.74
CA VAL A 36 -11.59 23.37 8.49
C VAL A 36 -10.77 22.07 8.47
N ARG A 37 -9.49 22.12 8.85
CA ARG A 37 -8.64 20.93 9.00
C ARG A 37 -9.15 19.99 10.11
N GLY A 38 -9.63 20.55 11.22
CA GLY A 38 -10.25 19.79 12.31
C GLY A 38 -11.51 19.04 11.87
N MET A 39 -12.40 19.72 11.16
CA MET A 39 -13.64 19.13 10.63
C MET A 39 -13.35 18.06 9.57
N ALA A 40 -12.41 18.31 8.64
CA ALA A 40 -12.00 17.31 7.66
C ALA A 40 -11.42 16.06 8.33
N ARG A 41 -10.62 16.21 9.40
CA ARG A 41 -10.11 15.09 10.19
C ARG A 41 -11.22 14.33 10.92
N ALA A 42 -12.20 15.03 11.50
CA ALA A 42 -13.35 14.40 12.14
C ALA A 42 -14.18 13.58 11.14
N TRP A 43 -14.44 14.12 9.95
CA TRP A 43 -15.13 13.40 8.87
C TRP A 43 -14.37 12.16 8.41
N ARG A 44 -13.05 12.27 8.25
CA ARG A 44 -12.21 11.10 7.90
C ARG A 44 -12.21 10.04 9.00
N LEU A 45 -12.22 10.44 10.27
CA LEU A 45 -12.36 9.51 11.39
C LEU A 45 -13.72 8.81 11.36
N LEU A 46 -14.80 9.55 11.17
CA LEU A 46 -16.15 8.98 11.05
C LEU A 46 -16.23 8.01 9.86
N LEU A 47 -15.73 8.39 8.70
CA LEU A 47 -15.63 7.54 7.51
C LEU A 47 -14.80 6.28 7.80
N SER A 48 -13.73 6.41 8.57
CA SER A 48 -12.88 5.28 8.97
C SER A 48 -13.66 4.28 9.81
N LEU A 49 -14.38 4.74 10.81
CA LEU A 49 -15.11 3.89 11.76
C LEU A 49 -16.37 3.27 11.14
N VAL A 50 -17.11 4.04 10.34
CA VAL A 50 -18.43 3.65 9.82
C VAL A 50 -18.33 2.91 8.49
N VAL A 51 -17.30 3.20 7.67
CA VAL A 51 -17.17 2.63 6.32
C VAL A 51 -15.91 1.79 6.19
N LEU A 52 -14.72 2.37 6.36
CA LEU A 52 -13.47 1.67 6.03
C LEU A 52 -13.21 0.47 6.95
N LEU A 53 -13.55 0.57 8.24
CA LEU A 53 -13.34 -0.51 9.19
C LEU A 53 -14.28 -1.70 8.91
N PRO A 54 -15.61 -1.53 8.80
CA PRO A 54 -16.50 -2.61 8.37
C PRO A 54 -16.11 -3.19 7.00
N LEU A 55 -15.74 -2.33 6.05
CA LEU A 55 -15.27 -2.75 4.73
C LEU A 55 -14.01 -3.63 4.83
N SER A 56 -13.07 -3.28 5.71
CA SER A 56 -11.85 -4.06 5.96
C SER A 56 -12.17 -5.43 6.54
N VAL A 57 -13.11 -5.50 7.48
CA VAL A 57 -13.57 -6.77 8.07
C VAL A 57 -14.18 -7.66 6.99
N VAL A 58 -15.11 -7.12 6.19
CA VAL A 58 -15.74 -7.86 5.08
C VAL A 58 -14.69 -8.36 4.08
N ALA A 59 -13.75 -7.51 3.68
CA ALA A 59 -12.70 -7.85 2.74
C ALA A 59 -11.80 -9.01 3.24
N VAL A 60 -11.47 -9.01 4.54
CA VAL A 60 -10.70 -10.09 5.18
C VAL A 60 -11.50 -11.39 5.20
N PHE A 61 -12.76 -11.38 5.63
CA PHE A 61 -13.59 -12.59 5.66
C PHE A 61 -13.80 -13.16 4.26
N ALA A 62 -14.04 -12.31 3.26
CA ALA A 62 -14.15 -12.73 1.87
C ALA A 62 -12.88 -13.41 1.37
N LEU A 63 -11.71 -12.85 1.69
CA LEU A 63 -10.42 -13.47 1.35
C LEU A 63 -10.24 -14.81 2.06
N MET A 64 -10.58 -14.92 3.34
CA MET A 64 -10.49 -16.17 4.09
C MET A 64 -11.37 -17.27 3.48
N ILE A 65 -12.59 -16.93 3.06
CA ILE A 65 -13.50 -17.88 2.39
C ILE A 65 -12.90 -18.30 1.04
N GLN A 66 -12.36 -17.37 0.25
CA GLN A 66 -11.70 -17.69 -1.03
C GLN A 66 -10.47 -18.58 -0.85
N ILE A 67 -9.64 -18.34 0.16
CA ILE A 67 -8.51 -19.23 0.48
C ILE A 67 -9.00 -20.64 0.85
N TYR A 68 -10.11 -20.73 1.59
CA TYR A 68 -10.75 -22.01 1.89
C TYR A 68 -11.26 -22.71 0.62
N HIS A 69 -11.88 -21.98 -0.31
CA HIS A 69 -12.32 -22.52 -1.60
C HIS A 69 -11.15 -22.92 -2.52
N ALA A 70 -10.00 -22.25 -2.41
CA ALA A 70 -8.77 -22.58 -3.16
C ALA A 70 -8.06 -23.84 -2.63
N ARG A 71 -8.50 -24.40 -1.49
CA ARG A 71 -7.90 -25.58 -0.85
C ARG A 71 -7.63 -26.75 -1.80
N PRO A 72 -8.55 -27.17 -2.70
CA PRO A 72 -8.30 -28.31 -3.59
C PRO A 72 -7.11 -28.10 -4.54
N VAL A 73 -6.80 -26.86 -4.90
CA VAL A 73 -5.63 -26.51 -5.73
C VAL A 73 -4.37 -26.44 -4.87
N VAL A 74 -4.47 -25.76 -3.71
CA VAL A 74 -3.34 -25.53 -2.81
C VAL A 74 -2.89 -26.82 -2.11
N GLU A 75 -3.74 -27.83 -1.93
CA GLU A 75 -3.33 -29.11 -1.33
C GLU A 75 -2.52 -30.01 -2.28
N LEU A 76 -2.49 -29.70 -3.58
CA LEU A 76 -1.75 -30.49 -4.55
C LEU A 76 -0.24 -30.23 -4.40
N ALA A 77 0.55 -31.32 -4.34
CA ALA A 77 2.01 -31.21 -4.34
C ALA A 77 2.53 -30.46 -5.58
N SER A 78 1.87 -30.60 -6.74
CA SER A 78 2.23 -29.90 -7.98
C SER A 78 2.15 -28.38 -7.85
N PHE A 79 1.24 -27.85 -7.02
CA PHE A 79 1.18 -26.41 -6.75
C PHE A 79 2.44 -25.95 -6.01
N TRP A 80 2.78 -26.61 -4.90
CA TRP A 80 3.95 -26.25 -4.08
C TRP A 80 5.29 -26.52 -4.77
N LEU A 81 5.34 -27.49 -5.69
CA LEU A 81 6.53 -27.81 -6.48
C LEU A 81 6.61 -27.01 -7.78
N SER A 82 5.66 -26.10 -8.04
CA SER A 82 5.65 -25.31 -9.26
C SER A 82 6.79 -24.28 -9.31
N VAL A 83 7.28 -24.01 -10.54
CA VAL A 83 8.31 -23.00 -10.82
C VAL A 83 7.91 -21.61 -10.27
N PRO A 84 6.67 -21.10 -10.46
CA PRO A 84 6.27 -19.80 -9.91
C PRO A 84 6.43 -19.70 -8.40
N VAL A 85 6.02 -20.74 -7.65
CA VAL A 85 6.10 -20.75 -6.18
C VAL A 85 7.55 -20.73 -5.71
N TRP A 86 8.38 -21.66 -6.18
CA TRP A 86 9.78 -21.76 -5.73
C TRP A 86 10.61 -20.53 -6.11
N HIS A 87 10.42 -20.00 -7.31
CA HIS A 87 11.16 -18.81 -7.73
C HIS A 87 10.69 -17.55 -7.01
N THR A 88 9.39 -17.41 -6.74
CA THR A 88 8.87 -16.31 -5.90
C THR A 88 9.46 -16.38 -4.49
N LEU A 89 9.50 -17.57 -3.87
CA LEU A 89 10.13 -17.76 -2.56
C LEU A 89 11.63 -17.47 -2.58
N LEU A 90 12.34 -17.87 -3.63
CA LEU A 90 13.75 -17.53 -3.84
C LEU A 90 13.95 -16.01 -3.90
N GLY A 91 13.07 -15.28 -4.58
CA GLY A 91 13.10 -13.81 -4.61
C GLY A 91 13.02 -13.18 -3.22
N GLY A 92 12.06 -13.64 -2.41
CA GLY A 92 11.93 -13.22 -1.01
C GLY A 92 13.17 -13.57 -0.17
N PHE A 93 13.74 -14.76 -0.38
CA PHE A 93 14.98 -15.18 0.27
C PHE A 93 16.17 -14.32 -0.12
N VAL A 94 16.32 -13.97 -1.41
CA VAL A 94 17.37 -13.06 -1.89
C VAL A 94 17.25 -11.69 -1.23
N LEU A 95 16.03 -11.15 -1.10
CA LEU A 95 15.81 -9.90 -0.36
C LEU A 95 16.24 -10.03 1.10
N LEU A 96 15.85 -11.12 1.77
CA LEU A 96 16.23 -11.38 3.15
C LEU A 96 17.76 -11.39 3.31
N VAL A 97 18.48 -12.10 2.45
CA VAL A 97 19.95 -12.11 2.44
C VAL A 97 20.51 -10.71 2.24
N CYS A 98 19.94 -9.92 1.32
CA CYS A 98 20.36 -8.53 1.12
C CYS A 98 20.12 -7.65 2.36
N LEU A 99 18.99 -7.81 3.05
CA LEU A 99 18.66 -7.08 4.29
C LEU A 99 19.58 -7.44 5.47
N LEU A 100 20.18 -8.63 5.48
CA LEU A 100 21.15 -9.02 6.50
C LEU A 100 22.52 -8.33 6.31
N ARG A 101 22.83 -7.85 5.10
CA ARG A 101 24.10 -7.19 4.76
C ARG A 101 23.99 -5.68 4.96
N ARG A 102 24.91 -5.09 5.73
CA ARG A 102 24.86 -3.66 6.08
C ARG A 102 24.97 -2.75 4.85
N GLU A 103 25.84 -3.11 3.92
CA GLU A 103 26.12 -2.35 2.70
C GLU A 103 24.89 -2.35 1.79
N LEU A 104 24.27 -3.52 1.61
CA LEU A 104 23.09 -3.68 0.76
C LEU A 104 21.85 -3.04 1.38
N ARG A 105 21.71 -3.01 2.71
CA ARG A 105 20.62 -2.27 3.37
C ARG A 105 20.59 -0.79 3.00
N ALA A 106 21.75 -0.15 2.86
CA ALA A 106 21.80 1.26 2.46
C ALA A 106 21.30 1.43 1.01
N VAL A 107 21.66 0.51 0.12
CA VAL A 107 21.17 0.47 -1.27
C VAL A 107 19.66 0.20 -1.32
N LEU A 108 19.16 -0.75 -0.53
CA LEU A 108 17.73 -1.06 -0.46
C LEU A 108 16.92 0.12 0.11
N LEU A 109 17.45 0.80 1.12
CA LEU A 109 16.84 2.03 1.65
C LEU A 109 16.80 3.11 0.58
N PHE A 110 17.89 3.31 -0.15
CA PHE A 110 17.92 4.26 -1.27
C PHE A 110 16.85 3.94 -2.32
N LEU A 111 16.78 2.67 -2.76
CA LEU A 111 15.75 2.21 -3.71
C LEU A 111 14.33 2.43 -3.18
N TYR A 112 14.13 2.27 -1.87
CA TYR A 112 12.85 2.55 -1.23
C TYR A 112 12.52 4.04 -1.33
N VAL A 113 13.43 4.94 -0.94
CA VAL A 113 13.21 6.39 -1.03
C VAL A 113 12.95 6.81 -2.48
N VAL A 114 13.72 6.30 -3.44
CA VAL A 114 13.50 6.57 -4.88
C VAL A 114 12.11 6.12 -5.30
N GLY A 115 11.72 4.89 -4.95
CA GLY A 115 10.40 4.37 -5.27
C GLY A 115 9.28 5.18 -4.62
N HIS A 116 9.48 5.63 -3.38
CA HIS A 116 8.51 6.43 -2.61
C HIS A 116 8.21 7.76 -3.31
N GLU A 117 9.26 8.56 -3.56
CA GLU A 117 9.09 9.85 -4.22
C GLU A 117 8.64 9.71 -5.68
N LEU A 118 9.12 8.68 -6.39
CA LEU A 118 8.69 8.42 -7.77
C LEU A 118 7.20 8.10 -7.82
N THR A 119 6.69 7.32 -6.86
CA THR A 119 5.27 6.98 -6.78
C THR A 119 4.43 8.22 -6.53
N HIS A 120 4.86 9.10 -5.61
CA HIS A 120 4.23 10.41 -5.41
C HIS A 120 4.18 11.22 -6.72
N ALA A 121 5.29 11.28 -7.45
CA ALA A 121 5.38 12.01 -8.71
C ALA A 121 4.42 11.44 -9.77
N VAL A 122 4.39 10.12 -9.94
CA VAL A 122 3.47 9.44 -10.86
C VAL A 122 2.01 9.69 -10.46
N ALA A 123 1.68 9.57 -9.18
CA ALA A 123 0.32 9.83 -8.69
C ALA A 123 -0.11 11.29 -8.91
N ALA A 124 0.81 12.25 -8.72
CA ALA A 124 0.55 13.65 -9.01
C ALA A 124 0.24 13.88 -10.49
N LEU A 125 0.98 13.23 -11.41
CA LEU A 125 0.72 13.30 -12.85
C LEU A 125 -0.63 12.66 -13.22
N LEU A 126 -0.98 11.52 -12.62
CA LEU A 126 -2.29 10.87 -12.81
C LEU A 126 -3.45 11.74 -12.31
N CYS A 127 -3.23 12.56 -11.27
CA CYS A 127 -4.17 13.58 -10.80
C CYS A 127 -4.13 14.88 -11.64
N LEU A 128 -3.53 14.85 -12.84
CA LEU A 128 -3.37 16.00 -13.73
C LEU A 128 -2.63 17.18 -13.07
N GLY A 129 -1.72 16.87 -12.16
CA GLY A 129 -0.80 17.82 -11.53
C GLY A 129 0.48 18.01 -12.33
N LYS A 130 1.36 18.88 -11.83
CA LYS A 130 2.69 19.16 -12.36
C LYS A 130 3.73 18.96 -11.27
N VAL A 131 4.76 18.18 -11.56
CA VAL A 131 5.93 18.01 -10.68
C VAL A 131 6.97 19.08 -11.05
N ARG A 132 7.27 19.99 -10.11
CA ARG A 132 8.21 21.10 -10.31
C ARG A 132 9.63 20.73 -9.86
N ARG A 133 9.75 20.01 -8.76
CA ARG A 133 11.04 19.53 -8.23
C ARG A 133 10.90 18.10 -7.75
N PHE A 134 11.99 17.36 -7.91
CA PHE A 134 12.15 15.98 -7.49
C PHE A 134 13.55 15.84 -6.91
N ARG A 135 13.65 15.40 -5.65
CA ARG A 135 14.93 15.14 -5.00
C ARG A 135 14.86 13.85 -4.21
N VAL A 136 15.90 13.04 -4.33
CA VAL A 136 16.07 11.79 -3.59
C VAL A 136 17.48 11.70 -3.04
N GLY A 137 17.62 11.22 -1.79
CA GLY A 137 18.88 10.92 -1.14
C GLY A 137 18.71 9.87 -0.04
N LEU A 138 19.82 9.49 0.61
CA LEU A 138 19.81 8.49 1.71
C LEU A 138 19.15 9.03 3.00
N ASP A 139 19.17 10.34 3.20
CA ASP A 139 18.56 10.99 4.37
C ASP A 139 17.06 11.25 4.18
N GLY A 140 16.54 11.02 2.97
CA GLY A 140 15.14 11.23 2.60
C GLY A 140 14.99 11.77 1.18
N GLY A 141 13.75 12.04 0.79
CA GLY A 141 13.38 12.61 -0.50
C GLY A 141 12.22 13.58 -0.36
N PHE A 142 11.93 14.28 -1.45
CA PHE A 142 10.71 15.08 -1.60
C PHE A 142 10.36 15.30 -3.06
N ILE A 143 9.06 15.52 -3.29
CA ILE A 143 8.53 16.11 -4.52
C ILE A 143 7.86 17.45 -4.23
N GLU A 144 7.97 18.40 -5.16
CA GLU A 144 7.15 19.61 -5.18
C GLU A 144 6.12 19.50 -6.29
N THR A 145 4.84 19.53 -5.95
CA THR A 145 3.71 19.43 -6.88
C THR A 145 2.63 20.47 -6.59
N ASN A 146 1.87 20.87 -7.63
CA ASN A 146 0.74 21.80 -7.49
C ASN A 146 -0.59 21.11 -7.15
N LYS A 147 -0.58 19.81 -6.86
CA LYS A 147 -1.75 19.03 -6.43
C LYS A 147 -1.43 18.34 -5.11
N ALA A 148 -2.31 18.51 -4.14
CA ALA A 148 -2.24 17.83 -2.85
C ALA A 148 -3.58 17.16 -2.56
N ASN A 149 -3.58 15.84 -2.38
CA ASN A 149 -4.73 15.06 -1.94
C ASN A 149 -4.25 13.76 -1.28
N PHE A 150 -5.15 13.04 -0.61
CA PHE A 150 -4.80 11.81 0.10
C PHE A 150 -4.36 10.68 -0.85
N PHE A 151 -4.81 10.66 -2.11
CA PHE A 151 -4.40 9.64 -3.07
C PHE A 151 -2.92 9.79 -3.42
N ILE A 152 -2.46 11.01 -3.71
CA ILE A 152 -1.04 11.31 -3.91
C ILE A 152 -0.28 10.96 -2.63
N ALA A 153 -0.67 11.56 -1.49
CA ALA A 153 0.03 11.38 -0.21
C ALA A 153 0.15 9.92 0.23
N LEU A 154 -0.85 9.08 -0.05
CA LEU A 154 -0.82 7.68 0.38
C LEU A 154 -0.35 6.71 -0.71
N SER A 155 -0.11 7.18 -1.94
CA SER A 155 0.26 6.32 -3.08
C SER A 155 1.48 5.43 -2.84
N PRO A 156 2.58 5.88 -2.21
CA PRO A 156 3.75 5.02 -1.99
C PRO A 156 3.50 3.83 -1.09
N TYR A 157 2.47 3.90 -0.24
CA TYR A 157 2.16 2.88 0.75
C TYR A 157 1.33 1.74 0.17
N PHE A 158 0.73 1.91 -1.02
CA PHE A 158 -0.08 0.87 -1.66
C PHE A 158 0.29 0.57 -3.11
N VAL A 159 1.12 1.40 -3.76
CA VAL A 159 1.62 1.14 -5.12
C VAL A 159 3.05 0.58 -5.05
N PRO A 160 3.25 -0.73 -5.29
CA PRO A 160 4.59 -1.32 -5.33
C PRO A 160 5.27 -1.02 -6.66
N ILE A 161 5.70 0.23 -6.88
CA ILE A 161 6.15 0.69 -8.20
C ILE A 161 7.24 -0.20 -8.81
N TRP A 162 8.18 -0.69 -8.01
CA TRP A 162 9.24 -1.58 -8.48
C TRP A 162 8.73 -2.96 -8.91
N MET A 163 7.73 -3.50 -8.22
CA MET A 163 7.08 -4.75 -8.62
C MET A 163 6.34 -4.56 -9.94
N LEU A 164 5.61 -3.46 -10.10
CA LEU A 164 4.87 -3.15 -11.33
C LEU A 164 5.81 -2.95 -12.52
N LEU A 165 6.90 -2.20 -12.34
CA LEU A 165 7.93 -2.01 -13.37
C LEU A 165 8.59 -3.34 -13.76
N TRP A 166 8.92 -4.19 -12.77
CA TRP A 166 9.49 -5.51 -13.03
C TRP A 166 8.55 -6.39 -13.85
N LEU A 167 7.27 -6.47 -13.43
CA LEU A 167 6.25 -7.22 -14.15
C LEU A 167 6.07 -6.70 -15.57
N LEU A 168 6.00 -5.38 -15.77
CA LEU A 168 5.86 -4.78 -17.09
C LEU A 168 7.05 -5.13 -18.00
N ILE A 169 8.28 -4.96 -17.51
CA ILE A 169 9.49 -5.23 -18.28
C ILE A 169 9.57 -6.70 -18.68
N PHE A 170 9.39 -7.62 -17.72
CA PHE A 170 9.51 -9.05 -18.00
C PHE A 170 8.32 -9.61 -18.78
N TRP A 171 7.13 -9.04 -18.63
CA TRP A 171 6.00 -9.34 -19.50
C TRP A 171 6.30 -8.96 -20.96
N LEU A 172 6.82 -7.74 -21.20
CA LEU A 172 7.23 -7.30 -22.53
C LEU A 172 8.34 -8.19 -23.11
N ILE A 173 9.37 -8.51 -22.33
CA ILE A 173 10.45 -9.40 -22.79
C ILE A 173 9.90 -10.78 -23.15
N ASN A 174 9.01 -11.34 -22.33
CA ASN A 174 8.40 -12.64 -22.60
C ASN A 174 7.55 -12.66 -23.87
N GLU A 175 6.89 -11.55 -24.21
CA GLU A 175 6.11 -11.42 -25.45
C GLU A 175 7.00 -11.51 -26.70
N PHE A 176 8.19 -10.92 -26.67
CA PHE A 176 9.12 -10.94 -27.81
C PHE A 176 10.09 -12.13 -27.80
N HIS A 177 10.43 -12.65 -26.61
CA HIS A 177 11.42 -13.68 -26.38
C HIS A 177 10.96 -14.67 -25.30
N PRO A 178 9.90 -15.47 -25.55
CA PRO A 178 9.39 -16.43 -24.59
C PRO A 178 10.43 -17.51 -24.32
N SER A 179 10.83 -17.65 -23.06
CA SER A 179 11.81 -18.64 -22.61
C SER A 179 11.65 -18.93 -21.11
N ASP A 180 12.11 -20.11 -20.69
CA ASP A 180 12.05 -20.53 -19.28
C ASP A 180 12.90 -19.62 -18.40
N GLU A 181 14.05 -19.13 -18.90
CA GLU A 181 14.92 -18.20 -18.19
C GLU A 181 14.20 -16.87 -17.91
N VAL A 182 13.44 -16.35 -18.87
CA VAL A 182 12.64 -15.13 -18.69
C VAL A 182 11.58 -15.33 -17.63
N GLN A 183 10.89 -16.49 -17.62
CA GLN A 183 9.90 -16.80 -16.58
C GLN A 183 10.54 -16.93 -15.19
N ILE A 184 11.70 -17.60 -15.09
CA ILE A 184 12.47 -17.72 -13.86
C ILE A 184 12.81 -16.34 -13.30
N CYS A 185 13.35 -15.44 -14.14
CA CYS A 185 13.65 -14.07 -13.73
C CYS A 185 12.39 -13.29 -13.35
N LEU A 186 11.29 -13.45 -14.08
CA LEU A 186 10.01 -12.83 -13.77
C LEU A 186 9.55 -13.22 -12.37
N TYR A 187 9.43 -14.51 -12.06
CA TYR A 187 8.94 -14.98 -10.76
C TYR A 187 9.89 -14.65 -9.60
N THR A 188 11.21 -14.77 -9.81
CA THR A 188 12.19 -14.41 -8.78
C THR A 188 12.18 -12.92 -8.47
N GLY A 189 12.15 -12.05 -9.47
CA GLY A 189 12.03 -10.62 -9.20
C GLY A 189 10.66 -10.22 -8.68
N PHE A 190 9.57 -10.86 -9.11
CA PHE A 190 8.24 -10.66 -8.54
C PHE A 190 8.25 -10.91 -7.02
N GLY A 191 8.79 -12.05 -6.58
CA GLY A 191 8.92 -12.35 -5.15
C GLY A 191 9.80 -11.36 -4.40
N PHE A 192 10.94 -10.97 -4.99
CA PHE A 192 11.83 -9.97 -4.41
C PHE A 192 11.10 -8.63 -4.20
N TRP A 193 10.45 -8.09 -5.23
CA TRP A 193 9.82 -6.77 -5.19
C TRP A 193 8.52 -6.76 -4.39
N CYS A 194 7.78 -7.88 -4.36
CA CYS A 194 6.62 -8.04 -3.49
C CYS A 194 7.04 -8.01 -2.01
N CYS A 195 8.04 -8.82 -1.62
CA CYS A 195 8.57 -8.79 -0.26
C CYS A 195 9.22 -7.43 0.07
N PHE A 196 9.84 -6.76 -0.90
CA PHE A 196 10.41 -5.42 -0.72
C PHE A 196 9.33 -4.41 -0.35
N HIS A 197 8.23 -4.38 -1.10
CA HIS A 197 7.09 -3.51 -0.82
C HIS A 197 6.48 -3.78 0.56
N ILE A 198 6.24 -5.05 0.89
CA ILE A 198 5.69 -5.45 2.18
C ILE A 198 6.62 -5.03 3.33
N TYR A 199 7.92 -5.33 3.22
CA TYR A 199 8.90 -5.00 4.25
C TYR A 199 8.94 -3.49 4.53
N TRP A 200 9.06 -2.67 3.48
CA TRP A 200 9.19 -1.23 3.66
C TRP A 200 7.87 -0.57 4.07
N THR A 201 6.72 -1.08 3.61
CA THR A 201 5.40 -0.61 4.07
C THR A 201 5.23 -0.86 5.57
N LEU A 202 5.55 -2.06 6.05
CA LEU A 202 5.51 -2.38 7.48
C LEU A 202 6.55 -1.59 8.28
N TRP A 203 7.71 -1.31 7.69
CA TRP A 203 8.75 -0.51 8.31
C TRP A 203 8.35 0.97 8.45
N VAL A 204 7.65 1.55 7.46
CA VAL A 204 7.33 2.98 7.48
C VAL A 204 6.11 3.33 8.32
N ILE A 205 5.10 2.45 8.40
CA ILE A 205 3.86 2.68 9.17
C ILE A 205 4.11 3.15 10.62
N PRO A 206 4.98 2.51 11.43
CA PRO A 206 5.22 2.94 12.81
C PRO A 206 6.10 4.21 12.93
N ARG A 207 6.59 4.79 11.83
CA ARG A 207 7.52 5.93 11.81
C ARG A 207 6.83 7.27 11.56
N GLU A 208 5.53 7.36 11.83
CA GLU A 208 4.81 8.64 11.95
C GLU A 208 5.06 9.61 10.78
N GLN A 209 4.94 9.12 9.54
CA GLN A 209 5.22 9.95 8.38
C GLN A 209 4.20 11.08 8.21
N PRO A 210 4.64 12.28 7.78
CA PRO A 210 3.76 13.42 7.54
C PRO A 210 2.58 13.08 6.61
N ASP A 211 2.86 12.33 5.54
CA ASP A 211 1.88 11.88 4.55
C ASP A 211 0.65 11.19 5.17
N MET A 212 0.85 10.39 6.22
CA MET A 212 -0.23 9.68 6.94
C MET A 212 -0.88 10.56 8.03
N ILE A 213 -0.06 11.30 8.79
CA ILE A 213 -0.54 12.12 9.92
C ILE A 213 -1.45 13.24 9.43
N GLU A 214 -1.10 13.88 8.32
CA GLU A 214 -1.90 14.96 7.74
C GLU A 214 -3.32 14.51 7.39
N ASN A 215 -3.46 13.25 6.96
CA ASN A 215 -4.74 12.65 6.59
C ASN A 215 -5.49 12.03 7.77
N GLY A 216 -4.81 11.76 8.88
CA GLY A 216 -5.31 11.02 10.04
C GLY A 216 -4.84 9.57 9.97
N VAL A 217 -4.21 9.09 11.05
CA VAL A 217 -3.54 7.78 11.07
C VAL A 217 -4.51 6.63 10.83
N LEU A 218 -5.67 6.60 11.51
CA LEU A 218 -6.65 5.51 11.31
C LEU A 218 -7.18 5.46 9.88
N PHE A 219 -7.55 6.61 9.32
CA PHE A 219 -8.02 6.72 7.93
C PHE A 219 -6.97 6.22 6.94
N SER A 220 -5.75 6.72 7.08
CA SER A 220 -4.64 6.36 6.20
C SER A 220 -4.33 4.87 6.30
N SER A 221 -4.23 4.33 7.52
CA SER A 221 -3.93 2.91 7.74
C SER A 221 -4.98 1.97 7.17
N LEU A 222 -6.28 2.25 7.36
CA LEU A 222 -7.35 1.42 6.80
C LEU A 222 -7.41 1.50 5.28
N LEU A 223 -7.19 2.68 4.70
CA LEU A 223 -7.17 2.84 3.25
C LEU A 223 -5.95 2.12 2.63
N ILE A 224 -4.77 2.29 3.22
CA ILE A 224 -3.55 1.56 2.81
C ILE A 224 -3.78 0.05 2.90
N PHE A 225 -4.37 -0.43 4.00
CA PHE A 225 -4.70 -1.83 4.20
C PHE A 225 -5.63 -2.36 3.10
N LEU A 226 -6.75 -1.68 2.84
CA LEU A 226 -7.72 -2.09 1.82
C LEU A 226 -7.11 -2.12 0.41
N LEU A 227 -6.28 -1.13 0.06
CA LEU A 227 -5.64 -1.07 -1.25
C LEU A 227 -4.59 -2.17 -1.42
N ASN A 228 -3.78 -2.45 -0.40
CA ASN A 228 -2.85 -3.59 -0.42
C ASN A 228 -3.58 -4.94 -0.43
N MET A 229 -4.72 -5.05 0.27
CA MET A 229 -5.58 -6.23 0.21
C MET A 229 -6.14 -6.44 -1.20
N GLY A 230 -6.65 -5.37 -1.84
CA GLY A 230 -7.10 -5.40 -3.23
C GLY A 230 -6.00 -5.82 -4.20
N MET A 231 -4.78 -5.34 -3.98
CA MET A 231 -3.61 -5.78 -4.74
C MET A 231 -3.29 -7.26 -4.54
N LEU A 232 -3.33 -7.76 -3.31
CA LEU A 232 -3.15 -9.19 -3.02
C LEU A 232 -4.21 -10.03 -3.74
N ILE A 233 -5.48 -9.60 -3.70
CA ILE A 233 -6.58 -10.25 -4.42
C ILE A 233 -6.30 -10.26 -5.93
N ALA A 234 -5.85 -9.15 -6.50
CA ALA A 234 -5.49 -9.08 -7.92
C ALA A 234 -4.34 -10.04 -8.28
N VAL A 235 -3.33 -10.16 -7.42
CA VAL A 235 -2.22 -11.13 -7.59
C VAL A 235 -2.75 -12.57 -7.54
N LEU A 236 -3.55 -12.92 -6.53
CA LEU A 236 -4.12 -14.27 -6.41
C LEU A 236 -5.03 -14.61 -7.60
N ALA A 237 -5.79 -13.63 -8.09
CA ALA A 237 -6.63 -13.79 -9.26
C ALA A 237 -5.82 -13.98 -10.54
N PHE A 238 -4.72 -13.22 -10.70
CA PHE A 238 -3.81 -13.35 -11.83
C PHE A 238 -3.20 -14.76 -11.92
N PHE A 239 -2.86 -15.37 -10.78
CA PHE A 239 -2.37 -16.75 -10.72
C PHE A 239 -3.49 -17.82 -10.76
N GLY A 240 -4.75 -17.41 -10.94
CA GLY A 240 -5.89 -18.34 -11.01
C GLY A 240 -6.19 -19.07 -9.69
N ILE A 241 -5.66 -18.58 -8.56
CA ILE A 241 -5.91 -19.15 -7.23
C ILE A 241 -7.34 -18.80 -6.77
N ILE A 242 -7.80 -17.60 -7.11
CA ILE A 242 -9.14 -17.10 -6.84
C ILE A 242 -9.74 -16.51 -8.11
N THR A 243 -11.06 -16.32 -8.16
CA THR A 243 -11.72 -15.62 -9.27
C THR A 243 -12.32 -14.31 -8.78
N ALA A 244 -12.38 -13.29 -9.67
CA ALA A 244 -13.00 -12.02 -9.34
C ALA A 244 -14.50 -12.18 -9.00
N GLU A 245 -15.19 -13.03 -9.75
CA GLU A 245 -16.60 -13.38 -9.51
C GLU A 245 -16.79 -14.08 -8.16
N GLY A 246 -15.95 -15.08 -7.86
CA GLY A 246 -15.98 -15.79 -6.59
C GLY A 246 -15.71 -14.87 -5.40
N TYR A 247 -14.67 -14.02 -5.49
CA TYR A 247 -14.38 -13.04 -4.47
C TYR A 247 -15.54 -12.05 -4.27
N CYS A 248 -16.15 -11.56 -5.35
CA CYS A 248 -17.30 -10.66 -5.26
C CYS A 248 -18.51 -11.33 -4.57
N SER A 249 -18.78 -12.60 -4.87
CA SER A 249 -19.84 -13.37 -4.22
C SER A 249 -19.59 -13.50 -2.71
N ASP A 250 -18.38 -13.92 -2.32
CA ASP A 250 -18.02 -14.11 -0.91
C ASP A 250 -17.95 -12.78 -0.15
N PHE A 251 -17.57 -11.70 -0.83
CA PHE A 251 -17.62 -10.35 -0.29
C PHE A 251 -19.06 -9.92 0.01
N LEU A 252 -19.99 -10.11 -0.93
CA LEU A 252 -21.41 -9.81 -0.70
C LEU A 252 -22.00 -10.69 0.40
N TYR A 253 -21.60 -11.96 0.47
CA TYR A 253 -21.99 -12.86 1.54
C TYR A 253 -21.50 -12.36 2.91
N ALA A 254 -20.21 -12.03 3.04
CA ALA A 254 -19.64 -11.50 4.27
C ALA A 254 -20.27 -10.16 4.68
N ALA A 255 -20.55 -9.28 3.71
CA ALA A 255 -21.24 -8.01 3.96
C ALA A 255 -22.66 -8.24 4.51
N ARG A 256 -23.45 -9.13 3.90
CA ARG A 256 -24.78 -9.50 4.40
C ARG A 256 -24.71 -10.11 5.79
N ARG A 257 -23.76 -11.02 6.03
CA ARG A 257 -23.57 -11.64 7.34
C ARG A 257 -23.30 -10.59 8.42
N MET A 258 -22.41 -9.64 8.15
CA MET A 258 -22.12 -8.53 9.05
C MET A 258 -23.36 -7.65 9.32
N MET A 259 -24.13 -7.32 8.29
CA MET A 259 -25.38 -6.55 8.45
C MET A 259 -26.40 -7.28 9.34
N HIS A 260 -26.57 -8.59 9.14
CA HIS A 260 -27.43 -9.40 10.02
C HIS A 260 -26.94 -9.41 11.47
N THR A 261 -25.63 -9.55 11.70
CA THR A 261 -25.06 -9.47 13.05
C THR A 261 -25.33 -8.12 13.71
N PHE A 262 -25.24 -7.00 12.99
CA PHE A 262 -25.61 -5.70 13.54
C PHE A 262 -27.10 -5.59 13.84
N ALA A 263 -27.98 -6.16 13.00
CA ALA A 263 -29.41 -6.19 13.25
C ALA A 263 -29.76 -6.99 14.51
N ASP A 264 -29.12 -8.16 14.70
CA ASP A 264 -29.31 -9.01 15.88
C ASP A 264 -28.89 -8.30 17.17
N VAL A 265 -27.74 -7.61 17.15
CA VAL A 265 -27.27 -6.79 18.29
C VAL A 265 -28.23 -5.63 18.57
N GLY A 266 -28.73 -4.96 17.53
CA GLY A 266 -29.70 -3.87 17.67
C GLY A 266 -31.02 -4.34 18.30
N GLU A 267 -31.50 -5.51 17.91
CA GLU A 267 -32.69 -6.14 18.50
C GLU A 267 -32.46 -6.54 19.97
N LEU A 268 -31.29 -7.10 20.29
CA LEU A 268 -30.92 -7.44 21.68
C LEU A 268 -30.93 -6.18 22.58
N LEU A 269 -30.33 -5.09 22.10
CA LEU A 269 -30.28 -3.82 22.85
C LEU A 269 -31.67 -3.23 23.07
N ARG A 270 -32.57 -3.31 22.07
CA ARG A 270 -33.96 -2.86 22.22
C ARG A 270 -34.76 -3.67 23.24
N ARG A 271 -34.46 -4.96 23.39
CA ARG A 271 -35.13 -5.83 24.39
C ARG A 271 -34.62 -5.62 25.81
N SER A 272 -33.46 -4.99 25.98
CA SER A 272 -32.83 -4.72 27.29
C SER A 272 -33.11 -3.33 27.86
N LEU A 273 -33.79 -2.46 27.11
CA LEU A 273 -34.24 -1.12 27.50
C LEU A 273 -35.74 -1.13 27.81
#